data_AF-A0A4P6B3W2-F1
#
_entry.id   AF-A0A4P6B3W2-F1
#
_cell.length_a   1.000
_cell.length_b   1.000
_cell.length_c   1.000
_cell.angle_alpha   90.00
_cell.angle_beta   90.00
_cell.angle_gamma   90.00
#
_symmetry.space_group_name_H-M   'P 1'
#
loop_
_entity.id
_entity.type
_entity.pdbx_description
1 polymer ?
#
loop_
_entity_poly.entity_id
_entity_poly.type
_entity_poly.pdbx_seq_one_letter_code
_entity_poly.pdbx_strand_id
1 'polypeptide(L)'
;MTDDINKILGSLSYLLGTVVVIECFAKLLSGRSRIPLYIALAIIIVGPVEDLINAFIEKNKIWRQERKFYKELVNQITSIAFLILMELSISEA
;
A
#
# COMPACT_ATOMS: atom_id res chain seq x y z
N MET A 1 -21.75 -8.88 -12.10
CA MET A 1 -21.65 -9.94 -11.08
C MET A 1 -20.22 -10.10 -10.56
N THR A 2 -19.21 -10.38 -11.41
CA THR A 2 -17.79 -10.37 -11.00
C THR A 2 -17.29 -8.98 -10.59
N ASP A 3 -17.75 -7.92 -11.27
CA ASP A 3 -17.36 -6.54 -10.94
C ASP A 3 -17.88 -6.05 -9.58
N ASP A 4 -19.05 -6.54 -9.15
CA ASP A 4 -19.66 -6.17 -7.87
C ASP A 4 -18.91 -6.82 -6.70
N ILE A 5 -18.51 -8.07 -6.86
CA ILE A 5 -17.69 -8.81 -5.89
C ILE A 5 -16.32 -8.14 -5.73
N ASN A 6 -15.68 -7.76 -6.84
CA ASN A 6 -14.38 -7.08 -6.81
C ASN A 6 -14.45 -5.72 -6.10
N LYS A 7 -15.54 -4.95 -6.28
CA LYS A 7 -15.74 -3.67 -5.58
C LYS A 7 -15.95 -3.85 -4.08
N ILE A 8 -16.73 -4.86 -3.67
CA ILE A 8 -16.97 -5.16 -2.25
C ILE A 8 -15.66 -5.61 -1.59
N LEU A 9 -14.92 -6.53 -2.22
CA LEU A 9 -13.61 -6.97 -1.73
C LEU A 9 -12.62 -5.81 -1.62
N GLY A 10 -12.54 -4.94 -2.63
CA GLY A 10 -11.70 -3.76 -2.58
C GLY A 10 -12.06 -2.83 -1.41
N SER A 11 -13.35 -2.60 -1.19
CA SER A 11 -13.84 -1.76 -0.08
C SER A 11 -13.50 -2.37 1.29
N LEU A 12 -13.66 -3.68 1.43
CA LEU A 12 -13.31 -4.40 2.66
C LEU A 12 -11.79 -4.36 2.92
N SER A 13 -10.96 -4.55 1.89
CA SER A 13 -9.51 -4.45 2.02
C SER A 13 -9.08 -3.05 2.47
N TYR A 14 -9.70 -2.00 1.92
CA TYR A 14 -9.43 -0.62 2.34
C TYR A 14 -9.87 -0.35 3.78
N LEU A 15 -11.03 -0.84 4.21
CA LEU A 15 -11.50 -0.72 5.58
C LEU A 15 -10.58 -1.45 6.57
N LEU A 16 -10.21 -2.69 6.27
CA LEU A 16 -9.29 -3.48 7.08
C LEU A 16 -7.92 -2.79 7.18
N GLY A 17 -7.36 -2.35 6.06
CA GLY A 17 -6.10 -1.60 6.03
C GLY A 17 -6.17 -0.33 6.89
N THR A 18 -7.28 0.41 6.82
CA THR A 18 -7.50 1.61 7.64
C THR A 18 -7.52 1.29 9.13
N VAL A 19 -8.25 0.26 9.53
CA VAL A 19 -8.33 -0.18 10.94
C VAL A 19 -6.94 -0.56 11.46
N VAL A 20 -6.19 -1.36 10.69
CA VAL A 20 -4.84 -1.78 11.07
C VAL A 20 -3.89 -0.58 11.18
N VAL A 21 -3.93 0.35 10.23
CA VAL A 21 -3.11 1.58 10.27
C VAL A 21 -3.44 2.41 11.52
N ILE A 22 -4.72 2.62 11.84
CA ILE A 22 -5.14 3.37 13.04
C ILE A 22 -4.64 2.68 14.31
N GLU A 23 -4.80 1.37 14.42
CA GLU A 23 -4.32 0.60 15.59
C GLU A 23 -2.80 0.71 15.73
N CYS A 24 -2.08 0.63 14.61
CA CYS A 24 -0.63 0.75 14.57
C CYS A 24 -0.16 2.14 15.02
N PHE A 25 -0.81 3.21 14.56
CA PHE A 25 -0.53 4.57 15.02
C PHE A 25 -0.82 4.74 16.52
N ALA A 26 -1.92 4.18 17.03
CA ALA A 26 -2.22 4.22 18.45
C ALA A 26 -1.14 3.52 19.30
N LYS A 27 -0.66 2.34 18.85
CA LYS A 27 0.44 1.63 19.50
C LYS A 27 1.76 2.39 19.43
N LEU A 28 2.05 3.06 18.33
CA LEU A 28 3.25 3.89 18.19
C LEU A 28 3.24 5.07 19.18
N LEU A 29 2.10 5.76 19.33
CA LEU A 29 1.94 6.86 20.29
C LEU A 29 2.10 6.40 21.74
N SER A 30 1.85 5.12 22.03
CA SER A 30 2.09 4.52 23.35
C SER A 30 3.57 4.17 23.62
N GLY A 31 4.48 4.41 22.66
CA GLY A 31 5.93 4.27 22.82
C GLY A 31 6.45 2.83 22.92
N ARG A 32 5.62 1.82 22.60
CA ARG A 32 5.92 0.41 22.89
C ARG A 32 6.82 -0.30 21.88
N SER A 33 6.75 0.05 20.59
CA SER A 33 7.50 -0.63 19.53
C SER A 33 7.40 0.13 18.20
N ARG A 34 8.41 0.00 17.33
CA ARG A 34 8.40 0.52 15.95
C ARG A 34 7.82 -0.48 14.94
N ILE A 35 7.64 -1.74 15.32
CA ILE A 35 7.00 -2.77 14.47
C ILE A 35 5.65 -2.31 13.91
N PRO A 36 4.72 -1.71 14.71
CA PRO A 36 3.44 -1.26 14.18
C PRO A 36 3.61 -0.17 13.11
N LEU A 37 4.65 0.68 13.23
CA LEU A 37 4.94 1.70 12.22
C LEU A 37 5.34 1.06 10.89
N TYR A 38 6.20 0.03 10.89
CA TYR A 38 6.59 -0.66 9.66
C TYR A 38 5.39 -1.34 8.98
N ILE A 39 4.51 -1.98 9.76
CA ILE A 39 3.27 -2.57 9.24
C ILE A 39 2.36 -1.51 8.64
N ALA A 40 2.15 -0.38 9.33
CA ALA A 40 1.32 0.71 8.82
C ALA A 40 1.87 1.29 7.50
N LEU A 41 3.19 1.52 7.44
CA LEU A 41 3.85 2.00 6.22
C LEU A 41 3.72 1.00 5.07
N ALA A 42 3.83 -0.30 5.34
CA ALA A 42 3.72 -1.34 4.32
C ALA A 42 2.33 -1.34 3.67
N ILE A 43 1.27 -1.22 4.48
CA ILE A 43 -0.12 -1.12 4.01
C ILE A 43 -0.34 0.16 3.20
N ILE A 44 0.19 1.29 3.66
CA ILE A 44 0.04 2.59 2.98
C ILE A 44 0.74 2.59 1.62
N ILE A 45 1.93 1.99 1.53
CA ILE A 45 2.72 1.98 0.29
C ILE A 45 2.04 1.14 -0.81
N VAL A 46 1.62 -0.10 -0.48
CA VAL A 46 1.06 -1.03 -1.47
C VAL A 46 -0.37 -0.68 -1.88
N GLY A 47 -1.14 -0.02 -1.01
CA GLY A 47 -2.49 0.41 -1.35
C GLY A 47 -2.53 1.87 -1.81
N PRO A 48 -2.79 2.82 -0.89
CA PRO A 48 -3.02 4.22 -1.24
C PRO A 48 -1.95 4.89 -2.10
N VAL A 49 -0.66 4.67 -1.80
CA VAL A 49 0.43 5.35 -2.51
C VAL A 49 0.57 4.79 -3.92
N GLU A 50 0.55 3.46 -4.07
CA GLU A 50 0.57 2.81 -5.38
C GLU A 50 -0.58 3.30 -6.26
N ASP A 51 -1.81 3.29 -5.72
CA ASP A 51 -3.01 3.73 -6.44
C ASP A 51 -2.93 5.21 -6.83
N LEU A 52 -2.41 6.07 -5.94
CA LEU A 52 -2.23 7.49 -6.22
C LEU A 52 -1.25 7.74 -7.36
N ILE A 53 -0.09 7.04 -7.36
CA ILE A 53 0.91 7.17 -8.42
C ILE A 53 0.35 6.63 -9.74
N ASN A 54 -0.32 5.48 -9.70
CA ASN A 54 -0.97 4.89 -10.88
C ASN A 54 -2.04 5.81 -11.47
N ALA A 55 -2.84 6.47 -10.63
CA ALA A 55 -3.82 7.47 -11.06
C ALA A 55 -3.15 8.72 -11.67
N PHE A 56 -2.00 9.14 -11.13
CA PHE A 56 -1.22 10.23 -11.69
C PHE A 56 -0.67 9.88 -13.09
N ILE A 57 -0.16 8.66 -13.28
CA ILE A 57 0.29 8.15 -14.58
C ILE A 57 -0.90 8.10 -15.57
N GLU A 58 -2.09 7.70 -15.12
CA GLU A 58 -3.30 7.63 -15.96
C GLU A 58 -3.75 9.00 -16.47
N LYS A 59 -3.63 10.04 -15.63
CA LYS A 59 -4.04 11.42 -15.95
C LYS A 59 -3.09 12.14 -16.89
N ASN A 60 -1.82 11.75 -16.93
CA ASN A 60 -0.83 12.38 -17.79
C ASN A 60 -0.97 11.94 -19.26
N LYS A 61 -0.72 12.88 -20.19
CA LYS A 61 -0.69 12.64 -21.64
C LYS A 61 0.63 11.95 -22.04
N ILE A 62 0.77 10.68 -21.67
CA ILE A 62 1.89 9.81 -22.02
C ILE A 62 1.42 8.75 -23.03
N TRP A 63 2.35 8.20 -23.82
CA TRP A 63 1.99 7.16 -24.80
C TRP A 63 1.54 5.88 -24.10
N ARG A 64 0.68 5.10 -24.75
CA ARG A 64 0.05 3.91 -24.15
C ARG A 64 1.06 2.85 -23.68
N GLN A 65 2.18 2.72 -24.41
CA GLN A 65 3.28 1.81 -24.06
C GLN A 65 4.06 2.30 -22.84
N GLU A 66 4.36 3.61 -22.78
CA GLU A 66 5.05 4.23 -21.63
C GLU A 66 4.20 4.13 -20.36
N ARG A 67 2.88 4.34 -20.46
CA ARG A 67 1.94 4.17 -19.34
C ARG A 67 2.04 2.77 -18.72
N LYS A 68 2.06 1.72 -19.56
CA LYS A 68 2.17 0.34 -19.06
C LYS A 68 3.51 0.12 -18.37
N PHE A 69 4.61 0.61 -18.97
CA PHE A 69 5.94 0.51 -18.38
C PHE A 69 6.02 1.19 -17.01
N TYR A 70 5.53 2.43 -16.89
CA TYR A 70 5.56 3.16 -15.62
C TYR A 70 4.70 2.50 -14.53
N LYS A 71 3.51 2.01 -14.87
CA LYS A 71 2.68 1.28 -13.90
C LYS A 71 3.34 0.01 -13.40
N GLU A 72 3.97 -0.76 -14.28
CA GLU A 72 4.70 -1.96 -13.91
C GLU A 72 5.88 -1.63 -12.99
N LEU A 73 6.60 -0.56 -13.30
CA LEU A 73 7.72 -0.08 -12.51
C LEU A 73 7.27 0.36 -11.10
N VAL A 74 6.13 1.07 -11.01
CA VAL A 74 5.54 1.45 -9.72
C VAL A 74 5.19 0.21 -8.89
N ASN A 75 4.49 -0.77 -9.48
CA ASN A 75 4.13 -2.03 -8.81
C ASN A 75 5.37 -2.79 -8.28
N GLN A 76 6.46 -2.83 -9.06
CA GLN A 76 7.70 -3.46 -8.62
C GLN A 76 8.36 -2.70 -7.46
N ILE A 77 8.41 -1.37 -7.53
CA ILE A 77 8.99 -0.54 -6.47
C ILE A 77 8.17 -0.65 -5.17
N THR A 78 6.84 -0.57 -5.25
CA THR A 78 5.96 -0.69 -4.07
C THR A 78 6.05 -2.08 -3.45
N SER A 79 6.15 -3.13 -4.27
CA SER A 79 6.40 -4.50 -3.80
C SER A 79 7.75 -4.65 -3.09
N ILE A 80 8.83 -4.07 -3.62
CA ILE A 80 10.14 -4.09 -2.97
C ILE A 80 10.10 -3.33 -1.64
N ALA A 81 9.50 -2.14 -1.62
CA ALA A 81 9.36 -1.34 -0.41
C ALA A 81 8.54 -2.08 0.66
N PHE A 82 7.47 -2.78 0.27
CA PHE A 82 6.70 -3.65 1.16
C PHE A 82 7.57 -4.74 1.79
N LEU A 83 8.35 -5.47 0.98
CA LEU A 83 9.22 -6.54 1.47
C LEU A 83 10.26 -6.01 2.46
N ILE A 84 10.86 -4.85 2.18
CA ILE A 84 11.82 -4.21 3.10
C ILE A 84 11.14 -3.88 4.44
N LEU A 85 9.93 -3.31 4.42
CA LEU A 85 9.20 -2.98 5.65
C LEU A 85 8.78 -4.22 6.43
N MET A 86 8.39 -5.30 5.74
CA MET A 86 8.10 -6.58 6.37
C MET A 86 9.34 -7.18 7.02
N GLU A 87 10.49 -7.16 6.36
CA GLU A 87 11.76 -7.63 6.93
C GLU A 87 12.14 -6.84 8.19
N LEU A 88 12.03 -5.51 8.15
CA LEU A 88 12.25 -4.66 9.32
C LEU A 88 11.28 -5.00 10.47
N SER A 89 10.02 -5.32 10.15
CA SER A 89 9.02 -5.71 11.15
C SER A 89 9.35 -7.03 11.84
N ILE A 90 9.95 -7.98 11.11
CA ILE A 90 10.35 -9.29 11.64
C ILE A 90 11.66 -9.17 12.41
N SER A 91 12.63 -8.41 11.89
CA SER A 91 13.94 -8.25 12.54
C SER A 91 13.87 -7.49 13.86
N GLU A 92 12.85 -6.66 14.09
CA GLU A 92 12.62 -5.95 15.35
C GLU A 92 11.66 -6.67 16.31
N ALA A 93 11.03 -7.79 15.89
CA ALA A 93 10.10 -8.59 16.68
C ALA A 93 10.82 -9.59 17.60
#